data_AF-I1NPP1-F1
#
_entry.id   AF-I1NPP1-F1
#
_cell.length_a   1.000
_cell.length_b   1.000
_cell.length_c   1.000
_cell.angle_alpha   90.00
_cell.angle_beta   90.00
_cell.angle_gamma   90.00
#
_symmetry.space_group_name_H-M   'P 1'
#
loop_
_entity.id
_entity.type
_entity.pdbx_description
1 polymer ?
#
loop_
_entity_poly.entity_id
_entity_poly.type
_entity_poly.pdbx_seq_one_letter_code
_entity_poly.pdbx_strand_id
1 'polypeptide(L)'
;MLRRLPLRLAPTLAGGGGGAIPHRVLRGACTAAPASRPPPDPLSPSDLDAVSALLPRLVSAGNVPAAGRLLTAALLLPGSTERLPFSPLAAHLASMPTLTPAFALLTAIRHHPLRPSPLPLATPLLGHLLSRRRAREAASVVRWLCRPDSPQRPDSATFAVAVAGLCRLEDPRNALAALREMAVDGIRISGKLRESVRDAMLQDARIEEAWALEAAMKQPDSGKLAELVQKLLEEWED
;
A
#
# COMPACT_ATOMS: atom_id res chain seq x y z
N MET A 1 -48.65 -3.54 -21.88
CA MET A 1 -49.24 -2.92 -23.08
C MET A 1 -48.29 -1.87 -23.62
N LEU A 2 -47.78 -2.08 -24.83
CA LEU A 2 -46.92 -1.18 -25.59
C LEU A 2 -47.68 0.09 -26.00
N ARG A 3 -46.99 1.25 -26.05
CA ARG A 3 -47.12 2.30 -27.09
C ARG A 3 -46.10 3.43 -26.78
N ARG A 4 -44.97 3.46 -27.50
CA ARG A 4 -44.72 4.17 -28.78
C ARG A 4 -44.41 5.67 -28.58
N LEU A 5 -43.13 6.01 -28.74
CA LEU A 5 -42.64 7.32 -29.17
C LEU A 5 -43.28 7.76 -30.50
N PRO A 6 -43.26 9.07 -30.77
CA PRO A 6 -42.93 9.56 -32.11
C PRO A 6 -41.69 10.46 -32.11
N LEU A 7 -40.82 10.14 -33.07
CA LEU A 7 -39.79 10.97 -33.67
C LEU A 7 -40.39 12.18 -34.40
N ARG A 8 -39.53 13.19 -34.65
CA ARG A 8 -39.55 14.29 -35.66
C ARG A 8 -39.50 15.67 -35.00
N LEU A 9 -38.76 16.69 -35.46
CA LEU A 9 -38.14 17.01 -36.76
C LEU A 9 -36.85 17.84 -36.56
N ALA A 10 -35.89 17.66 -37.47
CA ALA A 10 -34.89 18.68 -37.79
C ALA A 10 -35.48 19.73 -38.76
N PRO A 11 -34.98 20.98 -38.77
CA PRO A 11 -35.12 21.86 -39.92
C PRO A 11 -33.89 21.80 -40.84
N THR A 12 -34.21 21.87 -42.13
CA THR A 12 -33.37 21.81 -43.31
C THR A 12 -32.71 23.13 -43.69
N LEU A 13 -31.63 22.99 -44.47
CA LEU A 13 -30.78 23.97 -45.12
C LEU A 13 -31.49 24.93 -46.11
N ALA A 14 -30.97 26.14 -46.24
CA ALA A 14 -30.86 26.96 -47.46
C ALA A 14 -29.71 27.95 -47.24
N GLY A 15 -28.56 27.87 -47.92
CA GLY A 15 -28.29 28.35 -49.29
C GLY A 15 -27.63 29.74 -49.20
N GLY A 16 -26.54 30.14 -49.85
CA GLY A 16 -25.66 29.58 -50.86
C GLY A 16 -24.64 30.67 -51.25
N GLY A 17 -23.56 30.30 -51.94
CA GLY A 17 -22.51 31.19 -52.45
C GLY A 17 -21.16 30.83 -51.81
N GLY A 18 -20.13 30.36 -52.51
CA GLY A 18 -19.80 30.46 -53.93
C GLY A 18 -18.30 30.76 -53.97
N GLY A 19 -17.46 29.72 -54.03
CA GLY A 19 -16.01 29.86 -54.04
C GLY A 19 -15.35 28.51 -54.27
N ALA A 20 -14.64 28.38 -55.38
CA ALA A 20 -14.19 27.12 -55.95
C ALA A 20 -12.71 26.82 -55.63
N ILE A 21 -12.37 25.51 -55.67
CA ILE A 21 -11.04 24.88 -55.92
C ILE A 21 -10.07 24.76 -54.71
N PRO A 22 -9.25 23.68 -54.57
CA PRO A 22 -9.36 22.29 -55.02
C PRO A 22 -9.18 21.23 -53.89
N HIS A 23 -9.46 19.98 -54.25
CA HIS A 23 -9.12 18.76 -53.51
C HIS A 23 -7.63 18.71 -53.09
N ARG A 24 -7.37 18.66 -51.78
CA ARG A 24 -6.10 18.20 -51.22
C ARG A 24 -6.36 16.99 -50.34
N VAL A 25 -5.90 15.85 -50.80
CA VAL A 25 -5.82 14.59 -50.08
C VAL A 25 -4.98 14.81 -48.81
N LEU A 26 -5.64 14.86 -47.64
CA LEU A 26 -4.97 14.78 -46.34
C LEU A 26 -4.79 13.31 -45.97
N ARG A 27 -3.83 12.64 -46.63
CA ARG A 27 -3.18 11.45 -46.07
C ARG A 27 -2.03 11.97 -45.21
N GLY A 28 -2.23 11.96 -43.90
CA GLY A 28 -1.25 12.43 -42.94
C GLY A 28 -1.57 11.91 -41.55
N ALA A 29 -1.70 10.60 -41.40
CA ALA A 29 -1.66 9.97 -40.09
C ALA A 29 -0.21 10.03 -39.59
N CYS A 30 0.18 11.15 -38.97
CA CYS A 30 1.37 11.22 -38.15
C CYS A 30 1.07 10.55 -36.81
N THR A 31 1.04 9.22 -36.79
CA THR A 31 1.29 8.47 -35.54
C THR A 31 2.78 8.58 -35.25
N ALA A 32 3.22 9.73 -34.74
CA ALA A 32 4.50 9.81 -34.07
C ALA A 32 4.36 9.02 -32.77
N ALA A 33 4.79 7.75 -32.78
CA ALA A 33 5.00 7.01 -31.55
C ALA A 33 5.91 7.86 -30.64
N PRO A 34 5.58 8.02 -29.35
CA PRO A 34 6.46 8.75 -28.45
C PRO A 34 7.83 8.08 -28.46
N ALA A 35 8.85 8.84 -28.81
CA ALA A 35 10.23 8.38 -28.77
C ALA A 35 10.50 7.79 -27.39
N SER A 36 10.88 6.51 -27.33
CA SER A 36 11.23 5.83 -26.09
C SER A 36 12.48 6.51 -25.52
N ARG A 37 12.28 7.42 -24.57
CA ARG A 37 13.39 7.99 -23.80
C ARG A 37 14.12 6.80 -23.14
N PRO A 38 15.46 6.72 -23.24
CA PRO A 38 16.19 5.67 -22.53
C PRO A 38 15.82 5.73 -21.03
N PRO A 39 15.76 4.56 -20.36
CA PRO A 39 15.47 4.54 -18.93
C PRO A 39 16.47 5.45 -18.20
N PRO A 40 16.03 6.22 -17.19
CA PRO A 40 16.93 7.09 -16.45
C PRO A 40 18.07 6.27 -15.83
N ASP A 41 19.27 6.83 -15.87
CA ASP A 41 20.44 6.22 -15.25
C ASP A 41 20.20 6.01 -13.74
N PRO A 42 20.74 4.92 -13.16
CA PRO A 42 20.65 4.69 -11.72
C PRO A 42 21.36 5.80 -10.95
N LEU A 43 20.87 6.11 -9.75
CA LEU A 43 21.48 7.11 -8.87
C LEU A 43 22.92 6.74 -8.51
N SER A 44 23.80 7.75 -8.47
CA SER A 44 25.14 7.59 -7.92
C SER A 44 25.11 7.41 -6.39
N PRO A 45 26.13 6.80 -5.77
CA PRO A 45 26.21 6.69 -4.31
C PRO A 45 26.07 8.04 -3.58
N SER A 46 26.67 9.11 -4.11
CA SER A 46 26.56 10.45 -3.53
C SER A 46 25.13 11.02 -3.60
N ASP A 47 24.39 10.72 -4.66
CA ASP A 47 22.99 11.15 -4.76
C ASP A 47 22.11 10.42 -3.74
N LEU A 48 22.40 9.13 -3.49
CA LEU A 48 21.70 8.34 -2.48
C LEU A 48 21.99 8.85 -1.06
N ASP A 49 23.24 9.21 -0.77
CA ASP A 49 23.62 9.82 0.50
C ASP A 49 22.93 11.17 0.69
N ALA A 50 22.82 11.97 -0.37
CA ALA A 50 22.06 13.21 -0.35
C ALA A 50 20.58 12.96 -0.07
N VAL A 51 19.94 11.99 -0.75
CA VAL A 51 18.54 11.60 -0.48
C VAL A 51 18.36 11.13 0.97
N SER A 52 19.30 10.32 1.46
CA SER A 52 19.35 9.83 2.85
C SER A 52 19.33 10.94 3.88
N ALA A 53 20.17 11.95 3.67
CA ALA A 53 20.28 13.09 4.57
C ALA A 53 19.10 14.06 4.43
N LEU A 54 18.60 14.25 3.21
CA LEU A 54 17.58 15.26 2.92
C LEU A 54 16.18 14.83 3.36
N LEU A 55 15.79 13.56 3.20
CA LEU A 55 14.43 13.13 3.52
C LEU A 55 14.04 13.37 4.99
N PRO A 56 14.82 12.94 6.00
CA PRO A 56 14.53 13.23 7.41
C PRO A 56 14.52 14.74 7.71
N ARG A 57 15.41 15.51 7.08
CA ARG A 57 15.49 16.96 7.27
C ARG A 57 14.28 17.69 6.73
N LEU A 58 13.80 17.31 5.54
CA LEU A 58 12.58 17.87 4.95
C LEU A 58 11.36 17.55 5.81
N VAL A 59 11.26 16.32 6.33
CA VAL A 59 10.20 15.91 7.25
C VAL A 59 10.26 16.72 8.55
N SER A 60 11.45 16.85 9.16
CA SER A 60 11.64 17.61 10.40
C SER A 60 11.36 19.10 10.23
N ALA A 61 11.65 19.67 9.06
CA ALA A 61 11.35 21.05 8.72
C ALA A 61 9.87 21.30 8.36
N GLY A 62 9.02 20.26 8.41
CA GLY A 62 7.61 20.34 8.05
C GLY A 62 7.34 20.38 6.54
N ASN A 63 8.37 20.28 5.69
CA ASN A 63 8.23 20.27 4.24
C ASN A 63 7.92 18.85 3.71
N VAL A 64 6.84 18.28 4.23
CA VAL A 64 6.36 16.94 3.87
C VAL A 64 5.99 16.80 2.39
N PRO A 65 5.42 17.81 1.70
CA PRO A 65 5.15 17.71 0.26
C PRO A 65 6.42 17.54 -0.58
N ALA A 66 7.51 18.24 -0.26
CA ALA A 66 8.78 18.05 -0.95
C ALA A 66 9.40 16.69 -0.63
N ALA A 67 9.35 16.26 0.63
CA ALA A 67 9.79 14.92 1.03
C ALA A 67 9.01 13.82 0.29
N GLY A 68 7.70 13.99 0.14
CA GLY A 68 6.83 13.08 -0.61
C GLY A 68 7.25 12.97 -2.08
N ARG A 69 7.45 14.10 -2.76
CA ARG A 69 7.92 14.11 -4.17
C ARG A 69 9.29 13.44 -4.32
N LEU A 70 10.23 13.75 -3.43
CA LEU A 70 11.57 13.16 -3.46
C LEU A 70 11.49 11.64 -3.24
N LEU A 71 10.73 11.20 -2.24
CA LEU A 71 10.53 9.78 -1.95
C LEU A 71 9.88 9.03 -3.12
N THR A 72 8.80 9.58 -3.70
CA THR A 72 8.13 8.94 -4.84
C THR A 72 9.01 8.88 -6.07
N ALA A 73 9.79 9.94 -6.35
CA ALA A 73 10.76 9.94 -7.43
C ALA A 73 11.84 8.88 -7.18
N ALA A 74 12.38 8.83 -5.96
CA ALA A 74 13.39 7.88 -5.57
C ALA A 74 12.93 6.43 -5.76
N LEU A 75 11.71 6.08 -5.31
CA LEU A 75 11.11 4.74 -5.47
C LEU A 75 10.93 4.28 -6.93
N LEU A 76 10.87 5.21 -7.89
CA LEU A 76 10.65 4.92 -9.30
C LEU A 76 11.95 4.74 -10.09
N LEU A 77 13.09 5.07 -9.48
CA LEU A 77 14.38 4.93 -10.14
C LEU A 77 14.82 3.45 -10.16
N PRO A 78 15.36 2.95 -11.26
CA PRO A 78 15.84 1.57 -11.35
C PRO A 78 16.88 1.25 -10.28
N GLY A 79 16.74 0.11 -9.59
CA GLY A 79 17.68 -0.35 -8.54
C GLY A 79 17.69 0.50 -7.26
N SER A 80 16.75 1.44 -7.13
CA SER A 80 16.69 2.35 -5.98
C SER A 80 16.21 1.66 -4.71
N THR A 81 15.32 0.68 -4.80
CA THR A 81 14.69 0.06 -3.61
C THR A 81 15.69 -0.63 -2.68
N GLU A 82 16.76 -1.18 -3.24
CA GLU A 82 17.83 -1.86 -2.51
C GLU A 82 18.86 -0.88 -1.94
N ARG A 83 18.98 0.30 -2.55
CA ARG A 83 20.04 1.27 -2.27
C ARG A 83 19.58 2.45 -1.43
N LEU A 84 18.28 2.68 -1.36
CA LEU A 84 17.69 3.78 -0.61
C LEU A 84 17.63 3.44 0.89
N PRO A 85 17.86 4.44 1.75
CA PRO A 85 17.95 4.29 3.20
C PRO A 85 16.56 4.30 3.85
N PHE A 86 15.66 3.42 3.40
CA PHE A 86 14.30 3.37 3.95
C PHE A 86 14.26 3.01 5.42
N SER A 87 15.20 2.17 5.89
CA SER A 87 15.28 1.79 7.30
C SER A 87 15.64 2.99 8.19
N PRO A 88 16.70 3.80 7.91
CA PRO A 88 16.93 5.06 8.62
C PRO A 88 15.76 6.05 8.57
N LEU A 89 15.12 6.22 7.41
CA LEU A 89 13.95 7.10 7.29
C LEU A 89 12.77 6.59 8.13
N ALA A 90 12.47 5.30 8.08
CA ALA A 90 11.46 4.64 8.89
C ALA A 90 11.77 4.77 10.39
N ALA A 91 13.02 4.61 10.78
CA ALA A 91 13.47 4.79 12.16
C ALA A 91 13.23 6.22 12.65
N HIS A 92 13.52 7.21 11.81
CA HIS A 92 13.26 8.63 12.09
C HIS A 92 11.76 8.90 12.21
N LEU A 93 10.94 8.47 11.25
CA LEU A 93 9.48 8.63 11.30
C LEU A 93 8.88 7.99 12.56
N ALA A 94 9.34 6.79 12.93
CA ALA A 94 8.90 6.10 14.14
C ALA A 94 9.44 6.72 15.45
N SER A 95 10.42 7.63 15.39
CA SER A 95 10.84 8.45 16.54
C SER A 95 10.03 9.74 16.70
N MET A 96 9.25 10.13 15.69
CA MET A 96 8.41 11.33 15.78
C MET A 96 7.23 11.11 16.73
N PRO A 97 6.78 12.16 17.45
CA PRO A 97 5.65 12.06 18.37
C PRO A 97 4.33 11.73 17.66
N THR A 98 4.22 12.05 16.37
CA THR A 98 3.02 11.77 15.56
C THR A 98 3.40 11.02 14.28
N LEU A 99 2.49 10.19 13.78
CA LEU A 99 2.64 9.55 12.47
C LEU A 99 2.06 10.36 11.31
N THR A 100 1.63 11.60 11.56
CA THR A 100 1.12 12.48 10.51
C THR A 100 2.10 12.59 9.33
N PRO A 101 3.41 12.79 9.52
CA PRO A 101 4.35 12.83 8.40
C PRO A 101 4.50 11.48 7.69
N ALA A 102 4.52 10.37 8.45
CA ALA A 102 4.61 9.03 7.87
C ALA A 102 3.40 8.72 6.96
N PHE A 103 2.18 8.97 7.45
CA PHE A 103 0.96 8.77 6.67
C PHE A 103 0.86 9.76 5.50
N ALA A 104 1.37 10.98 5.61
CA ALA A 104 1.43 11.91 4.50
C ALA A 104 2.38 11.43 3.39
N LEU A 105 3.54 10.84 3.73
CA LEU A 105 4.44 10.22 2.75
C LEU A 105 3.81 8.99 2.08
N LEU A 106 3.16 8.12 2.86
CA LEU A 106 2.41 6.97 2.31
C LEU A 106 1.28 7.44 1.40
N THR A 107 0.58 8.51 1.77
CA THR A 107 -0.48 9.15 0.96
C THR A 107 0.08 9.74 -0.33
N ALA A 108 1.25 10.37 -0.29
CA ALA A 108 1.94 10.83 -1.50
C ALA A 108 2.27 9.67 -2.46
N ILE A 109 2.73 8.53 -1.93
CA ILE A 109 2.96 7.30 -2.72
C ILE A 109 1.64 6.79 -3.33
N ARG A 110 0.56 6.74 -2.53
CA ARG A 110 -0.77 6.31 -2.98
C ARG A 110 -1.31 7.13 -4.15
N HIS A 111 -1.12 8.45 -4.12
CA HIS A 111 -1.66 9.39 -5.12
C HIS A 111 -0.71 9.69 -6.26
N HIS A 112 0.52 9.18 -6.24
CA HIS A 112 1.43 9.33 -7.37
C HIS A 112 0.86 8.58 -8.59
N PRO A 113 0.88 9.15 -9.82
CA PRO A 113 0.29 8.51 -11.01
C PRO A 113 0.83 7.10 -11.30
N LEU A 114 2.13 6.89 -11.06
CA LEU A 114 2.80 5.61 -11.26
C LEU A 114 2.70 4.64 -10.06
N ARG A 115 2.04 5.05 -8.98
CA ARG A 115 1.75 4.24 -7.79
C ARG A 115 2.91 3.32 -7.34
N PRO A 116 4.10 3.88 -6.98
CA PRO A 116 5.22 3.06 -6.57
C PRO A 116 4.88 2.23 -5.32
N SER A 117 5.61 1.12 -5.11
CA SER A 117 5.40 0.26 -3.95
C SER A 117 5.63 1.02 -2.63
N PRO A 118 4.71 0.95 -1.65
CA PRO A 118 4.91 1.52 -0.32
C PRO A 118 5.75 0.63 0.59
N LEU A 119 5.93 -0.65 0.26
CA LEU A 119 6.55 -1.65 1.13
C LEU A 119 7.99 -1.29 1.54
N PRO A 120 8.86 -0.74 0.67
CA PRO A 120 10.21 -0.36 1.07
C PRO A 120 10.26 0.57 2.27
N LEU A 121 9.29 1.49 2.41
CA LEU A 121 9.16 2.36 3.59
C LEU A 121 8.29 1.75 4.70
N ALA A 122 7.15 1.15 4.34
CA ALA A 122 6.14 0.72 5.29
C ALA A 122 6.58 -0.48 6.14
N THR A 123 7.28 -1.46 5.56
CA THR A 123 7.76 -2.65 6.27
C THR A 123 8.80 -2.33 7.35
N PRO A 124 9.87 -1.54 7.09
CA PRO A 124 10.76 -1.11 8.16
C PRO A 124 10.07 -0.16 9.14
N LEU A 125 9.11 0.67 8.71
CA LEU A 125 8.34 1.53 9.63
C LEU A 125 7.55 0.68 10.63
N LEU A 126 6.86 -0.35 10.17
CA LEU A 126 6.18 -1.33 11.03
C LEU A 126 7.14 -1.93 12.06
N GLY A 127 8.29 -2.45 11.61
CA GLY A 127 9.29 -3.03 12.50
C GLY A 127 9.79 -2.05 13.58
N HIS A 128 10.03 -0.79 13.20
CA HIS A 128 10.50 0.27 14.11
C HIS A 128 9.43 0.79 15.08
N LEU A 129 8.15 0.70 14.72
CA LEU A 129 7.03 1.02 15.63
C LEU A 129 6.87 -0.09 16.66
N LEU A 130 6.91 -1.34 16.21
CA LEU A 130 6.81 -2.52 17.06
C LEU A 130 7.97 -2.61 18.07
N SER A 131 9.21 -2.33 17.64
CA SER A 131 10.36 -2.32 18.55
C SER A 131 10.27 -1.22 19.62
N ARG A 132 9.54 -0.14 19.33
CA ARG A 132 9.24 0.94 20.27
C ARG A 132 7.93 0.74 21.05
N ARG A 133 7.34 -0.45 20.98
CA ARG A 133 6.05 -0.82 21.60
C ARG A 133 4.87 0.07 21.18
N ARG A 134 4.91 0.69 20.00
CA ARG A 134 3.82 1.53 19.45
C ARG A 134 2.82 0.65 18.67
N ALA A 135 2.19 -0.33 19.35
CA ALA A 135 1.34 -1.36 18.73
C ALA A 135 0.18 -0.78 17.90
N ARG A 136 -0.62 0.13 18.50
CA ARG A 136 -1.76 0.79 17.83
C ARG A 136 -1.39 1.52 16.54
N GLU A 137 -0.20 2.10 16.51
CA GLU A 137 0.32 2.81 15.36
C GLU A 137 0.82 1.86 14.28
N ALA A 138 1.53 0.80 14.65
CA ALA A 138 1.87 -0.29 13.74
C ALA A 138 0.61 -0.90 13.11
N ALA A 139 -0.42 -1.18 13.90
CA ALA A 139 -1.72 -1.65 13.41
C ALA A 139 -2.36 -0.66 12.41
N SER A 140 -2.18 0.64 12.63
CA SER A 140 -2.67 1.68 11.71
C SER A 140 -1.92 1.68 10.37
N VAL A 141 -0.62 1.36 10.36
CA VAL A 141 0.16 1.19 9.12
C VAL A 141 -0.29 -0.08 8.38
N VAL A 142 -0.54 -1.20 9.07
CA VAL A 142 -1.10 -2.41 8.44
C VAL A 142 -2.47 -2.13 7.82
N ARG A 143 -3.38 -1.47 8.56
CA ARG A 143 -4.69 -1.08 8.05
C ARG A 143 -4.59 -0.17 6.83
N TRP A 144 -3.60 0.71 6.77
CA TRP A 144 -3.37 1.54 5.59
C TRP A 144 -2.93 0.72 4.38
N LEU A 145 -1.99 -0.21 4.55
CA LEU A 145 -1.53 -1.11 3.47
C LEU A 145 -2.63 -2.03 2.95
N CYS A 146 -3.57 -2.42 3.81
CA CYS A 146 -4.66 -3.32 3.46
C CYS A 146 -5.85 -2.62 2.78
N ARG A 147 -5.83 -1.29 2.63
CA ARG A 147 -6.93 -0.56 1.94
C ARG A 147 -7.08 -1.04 0.50
N PRO A 148 -8.31 -1.08 -0.05
CA PRO A 148 -8.55 -1.43 -1.46
C PRO A 148 -7.79 -0.54 -2.45
N ASP A 149 -7.54 0.71 -2.04
CA ASP A 149 -6.82 1.69 -2.83
C ASP A 149 -5.30 1.68 -2.60
N SER A 150 -4.72 0.82 -1.76
CA SER A 150 -3.26 0.79 -1.56
C SER A 150 -2.56 0.47 -2.90
N PRO A 151 -1.39 1.06 -3.23
CA PRO A 151 -0.64 0.70 -4.42
C PRO A 151 -0.26 -0.78 -4.48
N GLN A 152 0.02 -1.36 -3.31
CA GLN A 152 0.41 -2.76 -3.17
C GLN A 152 -0.03 -3.27 -1.79
N ARG A 153 -0.59 -4.49 -1.75
CA ARG A 153 -0.90 -5.22 -0.50
C ARG A 153 0.39 -5.64 0.22
N PRO A 154 0.37 -5.84 1.55
CA PRO A 154 1.51 -6.40 2.27
C PRO A 154 1.89 -7.78 1.71
N ASP A 155 3.19 -8.07 1.66
CA ASP A 155 3.68 -9.40 1.33
C ASP A 155 3.80 -10.30 2.58
N SER A 156 4.19 -11.56 2.37
CA SER A 156 4.36 -12.54 3.46
C SER A 156 5.32 -12.05 4.55
N ALA A 157 6.42 -11.40 4.17
CA ALA A 157 7.40 -10.87 5.12
C ALA A 157 6.80 -9.73 5.96
N THR A 158 6.05 -8.82 5.32
CA THR A 158 5.43 -7.67 5.98
C THR A 158 4.33 -8.12 6.95
N PHE A 159 3.48 -9.07 6.55
CA PHE A 159 2.50 -9.66 7.46
C PHE A 159 3.16 -10.40 8.63
N ALA A 160 4.23 -11.16 8.37
CA ALA A 160 4.95 -11.86 9.44
C ALA A 160 5.53 -10.88 10.48
N VAL A 161 6.10 -9.74 10.04
CA VAL A 161 6.57 -8.67 10.93
C VAL A 161 5.42 -8.12 11.76
N ALA A 162 4.29 -7.80 11.13
CA ALA A 162 3.12 -7.23 11.79
C ALA A 162 2.52 -8.18 12.84
N VAL A 163 2.14 -9.39 12.43
CA VAL A 163 1.47 -10.37 13.28
C VAL A 163 2.37 -10.78 14.45
N ALA A 164 3.62 -11.19 14.19
CA ALA A 164 4.53 -11.59 15.27
C ALA A 164 4.91 -10.43 16.19
N GLY A 165 4.94 -9.19 15.68
CA GLY A 165 5.17 -7.99 16.47
C GLY A 165 4.02 -7.71 17.42
N LEU A 166 2.78 -7.74 16.91
CA LEU A 166 1.58 -7.45 17.70
C LEU A 166 1.33 -8.54 18.75
N CYS A 167 1.53 -9.82 18.41
CA CYS A 167 1.52 -10.92 19.39
C CYS A 167 2.50 -10.68 20.55
N ARG A 168 3.74 -10.27 20.26
CA ARG A 168 4.76 -9.95 21.29
C ARG A 168 4.43 -8.75 22.17
N LEU A 169 3.54 -7.87 21.71
CA LEU A 169 3.12 -6.69 22.44
C LEU A 169 1.79 -6.91 23.15
N GLU A 170 1.34 -8.17 23.25
CA GLU A 170 0.08 -8.53 23.91
C GLU A 170 -1.11 -7.74 23.31
N ASP A 171 -1.07 -7.54 21.99
CA ASP A 171 -2.17 -6.94 21.21
C ASP A 171 -2.78 -7.99 20.26
N PRO A 172 -3.41 -9.04 20.80
CA PRO A 172 -3.93 -10.16 20.00
C PRO A 172 -5.06 -9.72 19.08
N ARG A 173 -5.88 -8.71 19.44
CA ARG A 173 -6.93 -8.16 18.56
C ARG A 173 -6.35 -7.62 17.26
N ASN A 174 -5.34 -6.74 17.31
CA ASN A 174 -4.72 -6.23 16.08
C ASN A 174 -3.89 -7.30 15.37
N ALA A 175 -3.28 -8.25 16.10
CA ALA A 175 -2.58 -9.37 15.49
C ALA A 175 -3.53 -10.25 14.66
N LEU A 176 -4.72 -10.55 15.20
CA LEU A 176 -5.78 -11.28 14.49
C LEU A 176 -6.30 -10.49 13.28
N ALA A 177 -6.51 -9.17 13.40
CA ALA A 177 -6.90 -8.35 12.26
C ALA A 177 -5.88 -8.45 11.11
N ALA A 178 -4.57 -8.41 11.41
CA ALA A 178 -3.52 -8.61 10.41
C ALA A 178 -3.47 -10.04 9.87
N LEU A 179 -3.68 -11.05 10.72
CA LEU A 179 -3.75 -12.47 10.34
C LEU A 179 -4.91 -12.75 9.38
N ARG A 180 -6.06 -12.12 9.61
CA ARG A 180 -7.23 -12.22 8.72
C ARG A 180 -6.91 -11.68 7.33
N GLU A 181 -6.30 -10.51 7.24
CA GLU A 181 -5.91 -9.92 5.95
C GLU A 181 -4.89 -10.80 5.22
N MET A 182 -3.93 -11.39 5.95
CA MET A 182 -2.98 -12.38 5.41
C MET A 182 -3.69 -13.63 4.86
N ALA A 183 -4.73 -14.11 5.55
CA ALA A 183 -5.52 -15.27 5.16
C ALA A 183 -6.42 -14.99 3.93
N VAL A 184 -7.04 -13.80 3.88
CA VAL A 184 -7.81 -13.31 2.72
C VAL A 184 -6.93 -13.24 1.47
N ASP A 185 -5.67 -12.83 1.62
CA ASP A 185 -4.70 -12.79 0.52
C ASP A 185 -4.14 -14.18 0.14
N GLY A 186 -4.58 -15.25 0.82
CA GLY A 186 -4.10 -16.61 0.56
C GLY A 186 -2.65 -16.85 0.93
N ILE A 187 -2.07 -15.99 1.79
CA ILE A 187 -0.65 -16.06 2.13
C ILE A 187 -0.42 -17.16 3.16
N ARG A 188 0.49 -18.09 2.83
CA ARG A 188 0.85 -19.21 3.71
C ARG A 188 1.44 -18.73 5.03
N ILE A 189 0.89 -19.24 6.13
CA ILE A 189 1.37 -18.97 7.48
C ILE A 189 2.49 -19.94 7.84
N SER A 190 3.62 -19.39 8.31
CA SER A 190 4.77 -20.18 8.73
C SER A 190 4.55 -20.81 10.11
N GLY A 191 5.27 -21.90 10.42
CA GLY A 191 5.18 -22.56 11.72
C GLY A 191 5.49 -21.62 12.89
N LYS A 192 6.56 -20.83 12.77
CA LYS A 192 6.95 -19.82 13.77
C LYS A 192 5.87 -18.76 13.99
N LEU A 193 5.19 -18.33 12.92
CA LEU A 193 4.12 -17.34 13.04
C LEU A 193 2.89 -17.94 13.73
N ARG A 194 2.57 -19.20 13.41
CA ARG A 194 1.50 -19.96 14.07
C ARG A 194 1.74 -20.09 15.58
N GLU A 195 2.95 -20.44 15.98
CA GLU A 195 3.36 -20.50 17.40
C GLU A 195 3.17 -19.13 18.07
N SER A 196 3.61 -18.05 17.42
CA SER A 196 3.47 -16.69 17.97
C SER A 196 2.01 -16.31 18.20
N VAL A 197 1.10 -16.65 17.28
CA VAL A 197 -0.34 -16.41 17.42
C VAL A 197 -0.93 -17.24 18.54
N ARG A 198 -0.64 -18.55 18.58
CA ARG A 198 -1.12 -19.44 19.65
C ARG A 198 -0.69 -18.95 21.02
N ASP A 199 0.59 -18.64 21.18
CA ASP A 199 1.15 -18.25 22.47
C ASP A 199 0.53 -16.92 22.96
N ALA A 200 0.30 -15.96 22.06
CA ALA A 200 -0.41 -14.72 22.40
C ALA A 200 -1.86 -14.95 22.83
N MET A 201 -2.59 -15.87 22.16
CA MET A 201 -3.96 -16.23 22.56
C MET A 201 -4.00 -16.94 23.92
N LEU A 202 -3.02 -17.80 24.20
CA LEU A 202 -2.89 -18.46 25.50
C LEU A 202 -2.57 -17.46 26.63
N GLN A 203 -1.74 -16.45 26.36
CA GLN A 203 -1.44 -15.36 27.30
C GLN A 203 -2.67 -14.51 27.62
N ASP A 204 -3.58 -14.35 26.65
CA ASP A 204 -4.88 -13.66 26.80
C ASP A 204 -5.97 -14.57 27.42
N ALA A 205 -5.59 -15.76 27.92
CA ALA A 205 -6.49 -16.77 28.47
C ALA A 205 -7.56 -17.33 27.51
N ARG A 206 -7.36 -17.18 26.19
CA ARG A 206 -8.24 -17.66 25.12
C ARG A 206 -7.84 -19.05 24.62
N ILE A 207 -7.94 -20.04 25.51
CA ILE A 207 -7.35 -21.37 25.32
C ILE A 207 -7.99 -22.12 24.13
N GLU A 208 -9.32 -22.16 24.07
CA GLU A 208 -10.03 -22.89 23.02
C GLU A 208 -9.79 -22.26 21.64
N GLU A 209 -9.79 -20.93 21.59
CA GLU A 209 -9.55 -20.18 20.35
C GLU A 209 -8.10 -20.33 19.88
N ALA A 210 -7.13 -20.41 20.79
CA ALA A 210 -5.74 -20.68 20.46
C ALA A 210 -5.59 -22.01 19.70
N TRP A 211 -6.21 -23.08 20.19
CA TRP A 211 -6.16 -24.40 19.54
C TRP A 211 -6.95 -24.45 18.24
N ALA A 212 -8.12 -23.80 18.19
CA ALA A 212 -8.92 -23.69 16.97
C ALA A 212 -8.14 -22.94 15.87
N LEU A 213 -7.47 -21.84 16.22
CA LEU A 213 -6.60 -21.10 15.31
C LEU A 213 -5.40 -21.93 14.87
N GLU A 214 -4.73 -22.64 15.78
CA GLU A 214 -3.59 -23.50 15.42
C GLU A 214 -4.00 -24.58 14.41
N ALA A 215 -5.14 -25.23 14.63
CA ALA A 215 -5.70 -26.22 13.72
C ALA A 215 -6.04 -25.62 12.35
N ALA A 216 -6.72 -24.47 12.33
CA ALA A 216 -7.08 -23.76 11.10
C ALA A 216 -5.84 -23.33 10.29
N MET A 217 -4.81 -22.77 10.94
CA MET A 217 -3.55 -22.36 10.29
C MET A 217 -2.69 -23.52 9.76
N LYS A 218 -3.02 -24.78 10.08
CA LYS A 218 -2.39 -25.97 9.48
C LYS A 218 -3.08 -26.40 8.18
N GLN A 219 -4.33 -26.00 7.98
CA GLN A 219 -5.07 -26.34 6.77
C GLN A 219 -4.61 -25.50 5.59
N PRO A 220 -4.68 -26.03 4.36
CA PRO A 220 -4.42 -25.26 3.15
C PRO A 220 -5.51 -24.22 2.84
N ASP A 221 -6.69 -24.39 3.43
CA ASP A 221 -7.86 -23.53 3.24
C ASP A 221 -7.74 -22.25 4.10
N SER A 222 -7.24 -21.17 3.49
CA SER A 222 -7.12 -19.87 4.15
C SER A 222 -8.46 -19.13 4.29
N GLY A 223 -9.50 -19.54 3.56
CA GLY A 223 -10.85 -18.95 3.65
C GLY A 223 -11.50 -19.24 4.99
N LYS A 224 -11.48 -20.50 5.42
CA LYS A 224 -11.97 -20.91 6.76
C LYS A 224 -11.22 -20.21 7.90
N LEU A 225 -9.91 -20.00 7.73
CA LEU A 225 -9.14 -19.23 8.70
C LEU A 225 -9.62 -17.78 8.77
N ALA A 226 -9.84 -17.13 7.62
CA ALA A 226 -10.33 -15.76 7.58
C ALA A 226 -11.73 -15.64 8.24
N GLU A 227 -12.63 -16.59 8.00
CA GLU A 227 -13.96 -16.65 8.63
C GLU A 227 -13.87 -16.86 10.14
N LEU A 228 -13.05 -17.81 10.60
CA LEU A 228 -12.82 -18.04 12.03
C LEU A 228 -12.29 -16.77 12.69
N VAL A 229 -11.25 -16.15 12.13
CA VAL A 229 -10.67 -14.92 12.68
C VAL A 229 -11.68 -13.77 12.68
N GLN A 230 -12.50 -13.63 11.63
CA GLN A 230 -13.57 -12.64 11.58
C GLN A 230 -14.56 -12.83 12.74
N LYS A 231 -15.03 -14.05 12.96
CA LYS A 231 -15.92 -14.38 14.08
C LYS A 231 -15.28 -14.00 15.44
N LEU A 232 -14.01 -14.37 15.64
CA LEU A 232 -13.29 -14.04 16.86
C LEU A 232 -13.12 -12.53 17.10
N LEU A 233 -13.02 -11.74 16.04
CA LEU A 233 -12.94 -10.28 16.12
C LEU A 233 -14.29 -9.63 16.41
N GLU A 234 -15.39 -10.21 15.95
CA GLU A 234 -16.76 -9.77 16.24
C GLU A 234 -17.16 -10.04 17.69
N GLU A 235 -16.69 -11.17 18.24
CA GLU A 235 -16.89 -11.57 19.63
C GLU A 235 -15.91 -10.88 20.60
N TRP A 236 -15.01 -10.02 20.10
CA TRP A 236 -13.98 -9.38 20.92
C TRP A 236 -14.59 -8.21 21.73
N GLU A 237 -14.65 -8.36 23.06
CA GLU A 237 -15.14 -7.32 23.98
C GLU A 237 -14.20 -6.08 23.98
N ASP A 238 -14.77 -4.87 24.01
CA ASP A 238 -14.02 -3.59 24.00
C ASP A 238 -13.45 -3.20 25.38
#